data_AF-A0A1C5MVJ7-F1
#
_entry.id   AF-A0A1C5MVJ7-F1
#
_cell.length_a   1.000
_cell.length_b   1.000
_cell.length_c   1.000
_cell.angle_alpha   90.00
_cell.angle_beta   90.00
_cell.angle_gamma   90.00
#
_symmetry.space_group_name_H-M   'P 1'
#
loop_
_entity.id
_entity.type
_entity.pdbx_description
1 polymer ?
#
loop_
_entity_poly.entity_id
_entity_poly.type
_entity_poly.pdbx_seq_one_letter_code
_entity_poly.pdbx_strand_id
1 'polypeptide(L)'
;MSKETLHLLMTMNHDNLETQIAMQCAPLLTGMKISNLLTVGSRKKQEVLRTFRRTSISCYVLYESGEKTTFLLYRKQKLESYLDQPQIKQLMERFGYGCQDPVSILRLVSRRYKAHMEGGRGFPHEIGVLLGYPPEDVIGFIENNGKNFLCVGYWKVYSNLNECRSIFRRYNHAREHVIHMVSHGMDIADILEIYGLKQYKSMTIGG
;
A
#
# COMPACT_ATOMS: atom_id res chain seq x y z
N MET A 1 5.44 -19.27 -1.93
CA MET A 1 6.63 -18.63 -2.50
C MET A 1 7.53 -19.74 -3.01
N SER A 2 8.01 -19.65 -4.25
CA SER A 2 8.93 -20.65 -4.83
C SER A 2 10.29 -20.65 -4.10
N LYS A 3 11.03 -21.78 -4.18
CA LYS A 3 12.40 -21.88 -3.63
C LYS A 3 13.35 -20.91 -4.33
N GLU A 4 13.15 -20.70 -5.62
CA GLU A 4 13.95 -19.78 -6.43
C GLU A 4 13.75 -18.32 -5.98
N THR A 5 12.50 -17.86 -5.83
CA THR A 5 12.21 -16.51 -5.33
C THR A 5 12.76 -16.31 -3.92
N LEU A 6 12.72 -17.34 -3.06
CA LEU A 6 13.33 -17.27 -1.73
C LEU A 6 14.85 -17.08 -1.82
N HIS A 7 15.53 -17.79 -2.72
CA HIS A 7 16.96 -17.63 -2.94
C HIS A 7 17.30 -16.23 -3.46
N LEU A 8 16.55 -15.73 -4.44
CA LEU A 8 16.71 -14.36 -4.95
C LEU A 8 16.61 -13.35 -3.80
N LEU A 9 15.55 -13.44 -2.99
CA LEU A 9 15.38 -12.57 -1.82
C LEU A 9 16.57 -12.60 -0.86
N MET A 10 17.23 -13.74 -0.66
CA MET A 10 18.40 -13.85 0.21
C MET A 10 19.67 -13.24 -0.40
N THR A 11 19.75 -13.16 -1.73
CA THR A 11 20.93 -12.63 -2.44
C THR A 11 20.82 -11.17 -2.84
N MET A 12 19.61 -10.61 -2.88
CA MET A 12 19.37 -9.23 -3.28
C MET A 12 19.93 -8.24 -2.26
N ASN A 13 20.39 -7.08 -2.76
CA ASN A 13 20.77 -5.97 -1.90
C ASN A 13 19.51 -5.34 -1.27
N HIS A 14 19.26 -5.64 0.01
CA HIS A 14 18.13 -5.10 0.76
C HIS A 14 18.22 -3.60 1.07
N ASP A 15 19.39 -2.98 0.87
CA ASP A 15 19.58 -1.53 0.94
C ASP A 15 19.34 -0.83 -0.40
N ASN A 16 19.17 -1.56 -1.50
CA ASN A 16 18.75 -0.96 -2.76
C ASN A 16 17.26 -0.55 -2.69
N LEU A 17 16.92 0.64 -3.21
CA LEU A 17 15.54 1.14 -3.14
C LEU A 17 14.56 0.29 -3.95
N GLU A 18 14.93 -0.13 -5.16
CA GLU A 18 14.10 -0.98 -6.03
C GLU A 18 13.73 -2.28 -5.32
N THR A 19 14.71 -2.93 -4.67
CA THR A 19 14.49 -4.11 -3.83
C THR A 19 13.47 -3.82 -2.72
N GLN A 20 13.64 -2.71 -1.99
CA GLN A 20 12.73 -2.35 -0.89
C GLN A 20 11.30 -2.10 -1.36
N ILE A 21 11.13 -1.40 -2.49
CA ILE A 21 9.80 -1.14 -3.07
C ILE A 21 9.19 -2.45 -3.58
N ALA A 22 9.95 -3.28 -4.30
CA ALA A 22 9.48 -4.58 -4.79
C ALA A 22 8.97 -5.48 -3.66
N MET A 23 9.78 -5.66 -2.61
CA MET A 23 9.44 -6.53 -1.49
C MET A 23 8.17 -6.09 -0.75
N GLN A 24 7.99 -4.78 -0.59
CA GLN A 24 6.88 -4.22 0.20
C GLN A 24 5.62 -3.99 -0.63
N CYS A 25 5.76 -3.57 -1.89
CA CYS A 25 4.69 -2.94 -2.67
C CYS A 25 4.32 -3.69 -3.96
N ALA A 26 4.84 -4.89 -4.23
CA ALA A 26 4.56 -5.62 -5.48
C ALA A 26 3.07 -5.71 -5.87
N PRO A 27 2.11 -5.96 -4.94
CA PRO A 27 0.69 -5.94 -5.32
C PRO A 27 0.19 -4.58 -5.82
N LEU A 28 0.76 -3.47 -5.35
CA LEU A 28 0.46 -2.13 -5.85
C LEU A 28 1.11 -1.89 -7.22
N LEU A 29 2.37 -2.31 -7.39
CA LEU A 29 3.14 -2.14 -8.64
C LEU A 29 2.52 -2.90 -9.82
N THR A 30 1.84 -4.02 -9.54
CA THR A 30 1.12 -4.82 -10.55
C THR A 30 -0.34 -4.39 -10.73
N GLY A 31 -0.77 -3.30 -10.07
CA GLY A 31 -2.13 -2.77 -10.15
C GLY A 31 -3.20 -3.59 -9.41
N MET A 32 -2.83 -4.68 -8.71
CA MET A 32 -3.77 -5.50 -7.95
C MET A 32 -4.32 -4.79 -6.71
N LYS A 33 -3.49 -4.00 -6.02
CA LYS A 33 -3.85 -3.26 -4.82
C LYS A 33 -4.03 -1.77 -5.12
N ILE A 34 -4.96 -1.11 -4.42
CA ILE A 34 -5.22 0.34 -4.58
C ILE A 34 -4.16 1.20 -3.89
N SER A 35 -3.54 0.69 -2.83
CA SER A 35 -2.49 1.39 -2.07
C SER A 35 -1.59 0.41 -1.32
N ASN A 36 -0.47 0.89 -0.78
CA ASN A 36 0.39 0.10 0.10
C ASN A 36 1.21 1.02 1.01
N LEU A 37 1.62 0.52 2.17
CA LEU A 37 2.64 1.19 2.97
C LEU A 37 4.03 0.90 2.40
N LEU A 38 4.88 1.92 2.34
CA LEU A 38 6.30 1.78 2.07
C LEU A 38 7.07 2.41 3.21
N THR A 39 7.92 1.65 3.89
CA THR A 39 8.86 2.19 4.87
C THR A 39 10.28 2.02 4.38
N VAL A 40 11.02 3.13 4.31
CA VAL A 40 12.43 3.18 3.89
C VAL A 40 13.22 4.04 4.87
N GLY A 41 14.55 3.94 4.82
CA GLY A 41 15.41 4.85 5.57
C GLY A 41 15.18 6.31 5.16
N SER A 42 15.25 7.24 6.11
CA SER A 42 14.94 8.66 5.91
C SER A 42 15.70 9.30 4.73
N ARG A 43 16.96 8.89 4.52
CA ARG A 43 17.82 9.33 3.40
C ARG A 43 17.24 9.02 2.01
N LYS A 44 16.40 7.99 1.87
CA LYS A 44 15.80 7.57 0.59
C LYS A 44 14.51 8.31 0.23
N LYS A 45 14.00 9.18 1.11
CA LYS A 45 12.73 9.90 0.89
C LYS A 45 12.66 10.60 -0.47
N GLN A 46 13.71 11.35 -0.83
CA GLN A 46 13.74 12.08 -2.10
C GLN A 46 13.86 11.16 -3.31
N GLU A 47 14.48 9.99 -3.15
CA GLU A 47 14.55 8.98 -4.20
C GLU A 47 13.18 8.36 -4.46
N VAL A 48 12.44 7.95 -3.41
CA VAL A 48 11.04 7.49 -3.52
C VAL A 48 10.16 8.51 -4.24
N LEU A 49 10.23 9.79 -3.83
CA LEU A 49 9.43 10.84 -4.47
C LEU A 49 9.78 11.01 -5.95
N ARG A 50 11.05 10.84 -6.34
CA ARG A 50 11.49 10.88 -7.74
C ARG A 50 10.98 9.68 -8.53
N THR A 51 11.10 8.45 -8.00
CA THR A 51 10.65 7.21 -8.65
C THR A 51 9.18 7.29 -9.06
N PHE A 52 8.32 7.83 -8.20
CA PHE A 52 6.87 7.87 -8.47
C PHE A 52 6.37 9.18 -9.11
N ARG A 53 7.21 10.22 -9.27
CA ARG A 53 6.80 11.59 -9.69
C ARG A 53 5.98 11.63 -10.99
N ARG A 54 6.25 10.73 -11.93
CA ARG A 54 5.61 10.70 -13.28
C ARG A 54 4.78 9.44 -13.50
N THR A 55 4.24 8.90 -12.41
CA THR A 55 3.47 7.66 -12.40
C THR A 55 2.05 7.92 -11.92
N SER A 56 1.15 6.95 -12.12
CA SER A 56 -0.20 6.99 -11.58
C SER A 56 -0.26 6.72 -10.06
N ILE A 57 0.88 6.39 -9.45
CA ILE A 57 1.05 6.18 -8.02
C ILE A 57 1.41 7.51 -7.36
N SER A 58 0.59 7.93 -6.40
CA SER A 58 0.82 9.08 -5.55
C SER A 58 1.52 8.65 -4.26
N CYS A 59 2.40 9.51 -3.75
CA CYS A 59 3.10 9.31 -2.48
C CYS A 59 2.55 10.28 -1.43
N TYR A 60 2.04 9.76 -0.31
CA TYR A 60 1.69 10.56 0.85
C TYR A 60 2.57 10.16 2.03
N VAL A 61 3.30 11.10 2.64
CA VAL A 61 4.12 10.83 3.82
C VAL A 61 3.22 10.72 5.04
N LEU A 62 3.11 9.52 5.63
CA LEU A 62 2.32 9.31 6.85
C LEU A 62 3.11 9.70 8.10
N TYR A 63 4.40 9.36 8.12
CA TYR A 63 5.28 9.57 9.25
C TYR A 63 6.73 9.68 8.80
N GLU A 64 7.51 10.51 9.50
CA GLU A 64 8.93 10.71 9.29
C GLU A 64 9.62 10.86 10.64
N SER A 65 10.69 10.09 10.84
CA SER A 65 11.64 10.25 11.95
C SER A 65 13.05 10.45 11.39
N GLY A 66 14.03 10.66 12.26
CA GLY A 66 15.44 10.73 11.86
C GLY A 66 15.93 9.46 11.14
N GLU A 67 15.33 8.30 11.42
CA GLU A 67 15.77 7.00 10.89
C GLU A 67 14.99 6.56 9.65
N LYS A 68 13.67 6.77 9.63
CA LYS A 68 12.78 6.18 8.62
C LYS A 68 11.68 7.13 8.16
N THR A 69 11.22 6.91 6.94
CA THR A 69 10.03 7.54 6.38
C THR A 69 9.03 6.47 5.98
N THR A 70 7.79 6.60 6.44
CA THR A 70 6.67 5.75 6.05
C THR A 70 5.74 6.52 5.12
N PHE A 71 5.54 5.99 3.93
CA PHE A 71 4.63 6.48 2.92
C PHE A 71 3.38 5.62 2.85
N LEU A 72 2.25 6.24 2.52
CA LEU A 72 1.16 5.58 1.82
C LEU A 72 1.34 5.84 0.32
N LEU A 73 1.67 4.79 -0.42
CA LEU A 73 1.67 4.82 -1.88
C LEU A 73 0.28 4.41 -2.38
N TYR A 74 -0.33 5.14 -3.30
CA TYR A 74 -1.69 4.82 -3.74
C TYR A 74 -1.99 5.26 -5.17
N ARG A 75 -2.87 4.52 -5.83
CA ARG A 75 -3.43 4.86 -7.14
C ARG A 75 -4.52 5.91 -6.94
N LYS A 76 -4.20 7.18 -7.20
CA LYS A 76 -5.05 8.34 -6.84
C LYS A 76 -6.52 8.13 -7.21
N GLN A 77 -6.82 7.99 -8.51
CA GLN A 77 -8.21 7.84 -8.99
C GLN A 77 -8.93 6.62 -8.40
N LYS A 78 -8.21 5.50 -8.19
CA LYS A 78 -8.81 4.28 -7.61
C LYS A 78 -9.11 4.45 -6.14
N LEU A 79 -8.22 5.09 -5.37
CA LEU A 79 -8.46 5.37 -3.96
C LEU A 79 -9.62 6.37 -3.79
N GLU A 80 -9.65 7.44 -4.60
CA GLU A 80 -10.73 8.42 -4.58
C GLU A 80 -12.08 7.77 -4.90
N SER A 81 -12.15 6.97 -5.97
CA SER A 81 -13.38 6.24 -6.35
C SER A 81 -13.81 5.21 -5.29
N TYR A 82 -12.85 4.58 -4.60
CA TYR A 82 -13.14 3.62 -3.53
C TYR A 82 -13.69 4.30 -2.29
N LEU A 83 -13.08 5.40 -1.86
CA LEU A 83 -13.55 6.22 -0.74
C LEU A 83 -14.90 6.88 -1.04
N ASP A 84 -15.23 7.10 -2.33
CA ASP A 84 -16.50 7.69 -2.73
C ASP A 84 -17.71 6.73 -2.59
N GLN A 85 -17.46 5.42 -2.47
CA GLN A 85 -18.52 4.42 -2.34
C GLN A 85 -19.33 4.63 -1.05
N PRO A 86 -20.68 4.64 -1.11
CA PRO A 86 -21.52 4.93 0.06
C PRO A 86 -21.21 4.07 1.30
N GLN A 87 -20.94 2.79 1.08
CA GLN A 87 -20.61 1.82 2.14
C GLN A 87 -19.29 2.17 2.83
N ILE A 88 -18.28 2.59 2.05
CA ILE A 88 -16.97 2.99 2.55
C ILE A 88 -17.06 4.32 3.28
N LYS A 89 -17.83 5.30 2.76
CA LYS A 89 -18.08 6.56 3.47
C LYS A 89 -18.67 6.33 4.84
N GLN A 90 -19.75 5.55 4.93
CA GLN A 90 -20.40 5.21 6.19
C GLN A 90 -19.42 4.52 7.16
N LEU A 91 -18.58 3.62 6.67
CA LEU A 91 -17.56 2.97 7.49
C LEU A 91 -16.51 3.96 8.00
N MET A 92 -16.03 4.86 7.14
CA MET A 92 -15.06 5.89 7.53
C MET A 92 -15.68 6.87 8.54
N GLU A 93 -16.96 7.25 8.41
CA GLU A 93 -17.68 8.04 9.41
C GLU A 93 -17.71 7.35 10.77
N ARG A 94 -18.01 6.04 10.80
CA ARG A 94 -17.98 5.24 12.03
C ARG A 94 -16.59 5.22 12.69
N PHE A 95 -15.51 5.28 11.91
CA PHE A 95 -14.14 5.40 12.42
C PHE A 95 -13.74 6.84 12.81
N GLY A 96 -14.67 7.79 12.76
CA GLY A 96 -14.48 9.18 13.16
C GLY A 96 -13.90 10.08 12.08
N TYR A 97 -14.09 9.72 10.80
CA TYR A 97 -13.77 10.59 9.66
C TYR A 97 -15.02 11.33 9.24
N GLY A 98 -15.26 12.51 9.83
CA GLY A 98 -16.42 13.34 9.50
C GLY A 98 -16.32 14.08 8.16
N CYS A 99 -15.12 14.18 7.58
CA CYS A 99 -14.90 14.71 6.24
C CYS A 99 -14.68 13.55 5.28
N GLN A 100 -15.48 13.52 4.20
CA GLN A 100 -15.43 12.45 3.19
C GLN A 100 -14.50 12.76 2.02
N ASP A 101 -13.80 13.90 2.04
CA ASP A 101 -12.81 14.19 1.00
C ASP A 101 -11.50 13.40 1.26
N PRO A 102 -10.89 12.82 0.21
CA PRO A 102 -9.67 12.01 0.34
C PRO A 102 -8.50 12.73 1.01
N VAL A 103 -8.36 14.05 0.84
CA VAL A 103 -7.24 14.82 1.40
C VAL A 103 -7.37 14.92 2.92
N SER A 104 -8.56 15.24 3.43
CA SER A 104 -8.83 15.28 4.87
C SER A 104 -8.68 13.91 5.52
N ILE A 105 -9.12 12.85 4.85
CA ILE A 105 -8.93 11.47 5.31
C ILE A 105 -7.44 11.17 5.47
N LEU A 106 -6.62 11.42 4.44
CA LEU A 106 -5.17 11.19 4.48
C LEU A 106 -4.48 11.98 5.59
N ARG A 107 -4.86 13.26 5.78
CA ARG A 107 -4.36 14.10 6.88
C ARG A 107 -4.69 13.52 8.24
N LEU A 108 -5.92 13.06 8.44
CA LEU A 108 -6.37 12.50 9.71
C LEU A 108 -5.69 11.17 10.03
N VAL A 109 -5.61 10.25 9.04
CA VAL A 109 -4.86 8.99 9.17
C VAL A 109 -3.41 9.26 9.55
N SER A 110 -2.73 10.18 8.86
CA SER A 110 -1.34 10.54 9.15
C SER A 110 -1.16 11.09 10.55
N ARG A 111 -2.07 11.96 11.02
CA ARG A 111 -2.04 12.47 12.39
C ARG A 111 -2.18 11.34 13.42
N ARG A 112 -3.11 10.41 13.22
CA ARG A 112 -3.30 9.25 14.11
C ARG A 112 -2.10 8.31 14.08
N TYR A 113 -1.55 8.04 12.89
CA TYR A 113 -0.37 7.20 12.71
C TYR A 113 0.85 7.81 13.40
N LYS A 114 1.08 9.12 13.24
CA LYS A 114 2.14 9.86 13.92
C LYS A 114 2.00 9.77 15.45
N ALA A 115 0.81 10.04 15.98
CA ALA A 115 0.55 9.95 17.42
C ALA A 115 0.83 8.54 17.98
N HIS A 116 0.58 7.49 17.21
CA HIS A 116 0.96 6.13 17.58
C HIS A 116 2.47 5.92 17.61
N MET A 117 3.18 6.35 16.55
CA MET A 117 4.63 6.23 16.45
C MET A 117 5.38 7.00 17.55
N GLU A 118 4.77 8.05 18.09
CA GLU A 118 5.28 8.89 19.19
C GLU A 118 4.84 8.38 20.58
N GLY A 119 4.21 7.20 20.67
CA GLY A 119 3.81 6.57 21.93
C GLY A 119 2.53 7.12 22.57
N GLY A 120 1.82 8.02 21.88
CA GLY A 120 0.65 8.70 22.44
C GLY A 120 -0.67 7.93 22.31
N ARG A 121 -0.81 7.01 21.36
CA ARG A 121 -2.07 6.26 21.08
C ARG A 121 -1.83 4.86 20.50
N GLY A 122 -2.86 4.03 20.49
CA GLY A 122 -2.88 2.76 19.75
C GLY A 122 -2.76 2.95 18.23
N PHE A 123 -2.33 1.90 17.52
CA PHE A 123 -2.16 1.93 16.07
C PHE A 123 -3.52 2.17 15.37
N PRO A 124 -3.60 3.06 14.37
CA PRO A 124 -4.85 3.32 13.64
C PRO A 124 -5.19 2.16 12.71
N HIS A 125 -5.82 1.11 13.23
CA HIS A 125 -6.14 -0.10 12.47
C HIS A 125 -7.12 0.13 11.32
N GLU A 126 -7.91 1.20 11.38
CA GLU A 126 -8.79 1.64 10.29
C GLU A 126 -8.04 1.97 8.99
N ILE A 127 -6.71 2.20 9.05
CA ILE A 127 -5.87 2.35 7.86
C ILE A 127 -5.98 1.15 6.92
N GLY A 128 -6.41 -0.02 7.42
CA GLY A 128 -6.72 -1.20 6.62
C GLY A 128 -7.70 -0.92 5.47
N VAL A 129 -8.66 -0.01 5.67
CA VAL A 129 -9.59 0.42 4.62
C VAL A 129 -8.83 1.11 3.49
N LEU A 130 -7.94 2.05 3.82
CA LEU A 130 -7.13 2.72 2.80
C LEU A 130 -6.19 1.76 2.07
N LEU A 131 -5.73 0.72 2.77
CA LEU A 131 -4.92 -0.38 2.22
C LEU A 131 -5.74 -1.34 1.35
N GLY A 132 -7.06 -1.13 1.20
CA GLY A 132 -7.92 -1.97 0.38
C GLY A 132 -8.10 -3.38 0.95
N TYR A 133 -8.02 -3.54 2.26
CA TYR A 133 -8.47 -4.77 2.91
C TYR A 133 -10.01 -4.83 2.91
N PRO A 134 -10.61 -6.03 2.87
CA PRO A 134 -12.05 -6.16 2.99
C PRO A 134 -12.58 -5.41 4.22
N PRO A 135 -13.61 -4.54 4.08
CA PRO A 135 -14.19 -3.79 5.19
C PRO A 135 -14.52 -4.66 6.41
N GLU A 136 -15.05 -5.86 6.17
CA GLU A 136 -15.47 -6.83 7.17
C GLU A 136 -14.27 -7.34 7.98
N ASP A 137 -13.11 -7.51 7.34
CA ASP A 137 -11.89 -7.94 8.01
C ASP A 137 -11.26 -6.80 8.83
N VAL A 138 -11.39 -5.56 8.38
CA VAL A 138 -10.95 -4.39 9.16
C VAL A 138 -11.81 -4.23 10.41
N ILE A 139 -13.14 -4.29 10.25
CA ILE A 139 -14.10 -4.26 11.36
C ILE A 139 -13.82 -5.41 12.33
N GLY A 140 -13.71 -6.63 11.82
CA GLY A 140 -13.45 -7.82 12.63
C GLY A 140 -12.13 -7.73 13.39
N PHE A 141 -11.06 -7.18 12.78
CA PHE A 141 -9.80 -6.95 13.49
C PHE A 141 -9.98 -5.99 14.67
N ILE A 142 -10.67 -4.87 14.45
CA ILE A 142 -10.87 -3.84 15.48
C ILE A 142 -11.73 -4.39 16.63
N GLU A 143 -12.88 -4.98 16.31
CA GLU A 143 -13.83 -5.50 17.31
C GLU A 143 -13.23 -6.65 18.13
N ASN A 144 -12.40 -7.49 17.51
CA ASN A 144 -11.76 -8.62 18.21
C ASN A 144 -10.38 -8.28 18.79
N ASN A 145 -9.93 -7.02 18.72
CA ASN A 145 -8.57 -6.62 19.12
C ASN A 145 -7.47 -7.53 18.51
N GLY A 146 -7.65 -7.90 17.24
CA GLY A 146 -6.76 -8.79 16.50
C GLY A 146 -6.78 -10.27 16.93
N LYS A 147 -7.72 -10.71 17.77
CA LYS A 147 -7.90 -12.13 18.16
C LYS A 147 -9.01 -12.80 17.33
N ASN A 148 -9.28 -14.08 17.54
CA ASN A 148 -10.41 -14.82 16.93
C ASN A 148 -10.50 -14.78 15.39
N PHE A 149 -9.37 -14.70 14.70
CA PHE A 149 -9.33 -14.67 13.24
C PHE A 149 -9.45 -16.09 12.65
N LEU A 150 -10.05 -16.18 11.46
CA LEU A 150 -10.21 -17.42 10.70
C LEU A 150 -8.90 -17.88 10.05
N CYS A 151 -8.10 -16.93 9.56
CA CYS A 151 -6.75 -17.18 9.07
C CYS A 151 -5.89 -15.91 9.08
N VAL A 152 -4.59 -16.08 8.88
CA VAL A 152 -3.63 -14.99 8.77
C VAL A 152 -2.82 -15.13 7.48
N GLY A 153 -2.59 -14.00 6.82
CA GLY A 153 -1.71 -13.88 5.66
C GLY A 153 -1.22 -12.45 5.52
N TYR A 154 -1.70 -11.74 4.50
CA TYR A 154 -1.40 -10.29 4.34
C TYR A 154 -2.12 -9.43 5.37
N TRP A 155 -3.26 -9.91 5.87
CA TRP A 155 -3.99 -9.40 7.03
C TRP A 155 -4.61 -10.58 7.80
N LYS A 156 -5.27 -10.30 8.91
CA LYS A 156 -6.07 -11.29 9.66
C LYS A 156 -7.49 -11.29 9.13
N VAL A 157 -7.98 -12.46 8.74
CA VAL A 157 -9.29 -12.63 8.10
C VAL A 157 -10.36 -12.96 9.13
N TYR A 158 -11.50 -12.30 9.03
CA TYR A 158 -12.67 -12.44 9.91
C TYR A 158 -13.93 -12.80 9.13
N SER A 159 -13.92 -12.65 7.81
CA SER A 159 -15.06 -12.82 6.92
C SER A 159 -14.88 -13.98 5.94
N ASN A 160 -14.76 -13.70 4.64
CA ASN A 160 -14.73 -14.69 3.57
C ASN A 160 -13.33 -15.31 3.39
N LEU A 161 -13.12 -16.46 4.04
CA LEU A 161 -11.85 -17.20 4.00
C LEU A 161 -11.41 -17.56 2.57
N ASN A 162 -12.34 -17.99 1.72
CA ASN A 162 -12.02 -18.45 0.36
C ASN A 162 -11.57 -17.31 -0.54
N GLU A 163 -12.28 -16.19 -0.47
CA GLU A 163 -11.92 -14.97 -1.19
C GLU A 163 -10.58 -14.41 -0.72
N CYS A 164 -10.36 -14.32 0.59
CA CYS A 164 -9.09 -13.83 1.13
C CYS A 164 -7.91 -14.71 0.73
N ARG A 165 -8.06 -16.05 0.76
CA ARG A 165 -7.04 -16.98 0.26
C ARG A 165 -6.77 -16.79 -1.23
N SER A 166 -7.81 -16.50 -2.03
CA SER A 166 -7.65 -16.16 -3.45
C SER A 166 -6.83 -14.87 -3.63
N ILE A 167 -7.14 -13.82 -2.87
CA ILE A 167 -6.38 -12.56 -2.91
C ILE A 167 -4.93 -12.78 -2.49
N PHE A 168 -4.68 -13.53 -1.40
CA PHE A 168 -3.32 -13.83 -0.94
C PHE A 168 -2.50 -14.58 -1.99
N ARG A 169 -3.10 -15.53 -2.70
CA ARG A 169 -2.42 -16.24 -3.80
C ARG A 169 -2.02 -15.28 -4.93
N ARG A 170 -2.93 -14.38 -5.33
CA ARG A 170 -2.65 -13.36 -6.36
C ARG A 170 -1.54 -12.40 -5.92
N TYR A 171 -1.56 -11.96 -4.66
CA TYR A 171 -0.51 -11.10 -4.11
C TYR A 171 0.85 -11.81 -4.02
N ASN A 172 0.86 -13.10 -3.67
CA ASN A 172 2.08 -13.89 -3.69
C ASN A 172 2.66 -13.99 -5.10
N HIS A 173 1.81 -14.23 -6.10
CA HIS A 173 2.25 -14.28 -7.49
C HIS A 173 2.79 -12.93 -7.98
N ALA A 174 2.12 -11.82 -7.64
CA ALA A 174 2.62 -10.48 -7.92
C ALA A 174 4.00 -10.23 -7.28
N ARG A 175 4.18 -10.64 -6.03
CA ARG A 175 5.47 -10.53 -5.33
C ARG A 175 6.56 -11.32 -6.02
N GLU A 176 6.32 -12.59 -6.34
CA GLU A 176 7.28 -13.41 -7.06
C GLU A 176 7.69 -12.73 -8.37
N HIS A 177 6.72 -12.35 -9.20
CA HIS A 177 6.99 -11.72 -10.49
C HIS A 177 7.81 -10.42 -10.37
N VAL A 178 7.44 -9.54 -9.45
CA VAL A 178 8.17 -8.27 -9.23
C VAL A 178 9.57 -8.50 -8.67
N ILE A 179 9.75 -9.44 -7.76
CA ILE A 179 11.06 -9.82 -7.23
C ILE A 179 11.96 -10.32 -8.37
N HIS A 180 11.43 -11.18 -9.24
CA HIS A 180 12.17 -11.66 -10.41
C HIS A 180 12.54 -10.52 -11.36
N MET A 181 11.63 -9.59 -11.67
CA MET A 181 11.96 -8.45 -12.54
C MET A 181 13.10 -7.60 -11.97
N VAL A 182 13.03 -7.24 -10.68
CA VAL A 182 14.07 -6.43 -10.03
C VAL A 182 15.39 -7.19 -9.90
N SER A 183 15.35 -8.51 -9.64
CA SER A 183 16.58 -9.31 -9.56
C SER A 183 17.31 -9.41 -10.89
N HIS A 184 16.61 -9.22 -12.02
CA HIS A 184 17.18 -9.15 -13.36
C HIS A 184 17.54 -7.71 -13.79
N GLY A 185 17.53 -6.75 -12.86
CA GLY A 185 18.00 -5.38 -13.09
C GLY A 185 16.94 -4.39 -13.59
N MET A 186 15.67 -4.77 -13.61
CA MET A 186 14.58 -3.86 -13.97
C MET A 186 14.29 -2.87 -12.84
N ASP A 187 14.11 -1.60 -13.18
CA ASP A 187 13.70 -0.58 -12.20
C ASP A 187 12.17 -0.52 -12.01
N ILE A 188 11.71 0.12 -10.93
CA ILE A 188 10.27 0.28 -10.64
C ILE A 188 9.56 1.06 -11.76
N ALA A 189 10.22 1.99 -12.44
CA ALA A 189 9.58 2.76 -13.49
C ALA A 189 9.22 1.87 -14.70
N ASP A 190 10.11 0.98 -15.10
CA ASP A 190 9.88 0.00 -16.17
C ASP A 190 8.76 -0.98 -15.78
N ILE A 191 8.77 -1.46 -14.53
CA ILE A 191 7.70 -2.32 -14.00
C ILE A 191 6.36 -1.59 -14.08
N LEU A 192 6.29 -0.33 -13.65
CA LEU A 192 5.06 0.45 -13.72
C LEU A 192 4.60 0.68 -15.18
N GLU A 193 5.51 0.73 -16.15
CA GLU A 193 5.14 0.83 -17.56
C GLU A 193 4.46 -0.45 -18.07
N ILE A 194 5.02 -1.62 -17.76
CA ILE A 194 4.46 -2.93 -18.14
C ILE A 194 3.01 -3.07 -17.67
N TYR A 195 2.70 -2.57 -16.46
CA TYR A 195 1.36 -2.65 -15.88
C TYR A 195 0.48 -1.44 -16.20
N GLY A 196 0.88 -0.56 -17.14
CA GLY A 196 0.09 0.58 -17.59
C GLY A 196 -0.11 1.66 -16.52
N LEU A 197 0.84 1.80 -15.59
CA LEU A 197 0.81 2.71 -14.46
C LEU A 197 1.71 3.95 -14.65
N LYS A 198 2.34 4.16 -15.82
CA LYS A 198 2.96 5.46 -16.19
C LYS A 198 1.89 6.49 -16.58
N GLN A 199 2.12 7.76 -16.24
CA GLN A 199 1.31 8.85 -16.80
C GLN A 199 1.84 9.20 -18.18
N TYR A 200 1.12 8.82 -19.23
CA TYR A 200 1.30 9.44 -20.54
C TYR A 200 0.66 10.83 -20.47
N LYS A 201 1.44 11.89 -20.74
CA LYS A 201 0.84 13.21 -20.98
C LYS A 201 -0.14 13.01 -22.13
N SER A 202 -1.42 13.30 -21.90
CA SER A 202 -2.30 13.69 -23.00
C SER A 202 -1.57 14.81 -23.74
N MET A 203 -1.22 14.57 -25.00
CA MET A 203 -0.95 15.66 -25.92
C MET A 203 -2.22 16.50 -25.92
N THR A 204 -2.20 17.62 -25.22
CA THR A 204 -3.16 18.69 -25.46
C THR A 204 -2.89 19.14 -26.90
N ILE A 205 -3.65 18.58 -27.83
CA ILE A 205 -3.74 19.15 -29.17
C ILE A 205 -4.49 20.47 -28.92
N GLY A 206 -3.73 21.57 -28.99
CA GLY A 206 -4.30 22.91 -28.86
C GLY A 206 -5.41 23.11 -29.88
N GLY A 207 -6.54 23.62 -29.41
CA GLY A 207 -7.52 24.32 -30.21
C GLY A 207 -7.40 25.80 -29.96
#